data_AF-A0A519NX58-F1
#
_entry.id   AF-A0A519NX58-F1
#
_cell.length_a   1.000
_cell.length_b   1.000
_cell.length_c   1.000
_cell.angle_alpha   90.00
_cell.angle_beta   90.00
_cell.angle_gamma   90.00
#
_symmetry.space_group_name_H-M   'P 1'
#
loop_
_entity.id
_entity.type
_entity.pdbx_description
1 polymer ?
#
loop_
_entity_poly.entity_id
_entity_poly.type
_entity_poly.pdbx_seq_one_letter_code
_entity_poly.pdbx_strand_id
1 'polypeptide(L)'
;MRRILLGFTAAACLAGPAAVADATTTGAEDAAALALVASPQVCGKVGSALSDDPVSSMVMAPGFGVETWTVDATPQAQAWFNHGVRLRWAFEHKESVRAFRKARALDPDCGMCAWGEAWALGPNLNGGGNDDESLRAALRAAR
;
A
#
# COMPACT_ATOMS: atom_id res chain seq x y z
N MET A 1 28.93 63.78 18.16
CA MET A 1 28.52 63.65 16.74
C MET A 1 29.33 62.56 16.07
N ARG A 2 28.72 61.44 15.66
CA ARG A 2 29.04 60.72 14.42
C ARG A 2 27.99 59.64 14.18
N ARG A 3 27.13 59.87 13.19
CA ARG A 3 26.26 58.87 12.55
C ARG A 3 27.14 58.03 11.62
N ILE A 4 26.99 56.71 11.61
CA ILE A 4 27.11 55.88 10.38
C ILE A 4 26.14 54.70 10.52
N LEU A 5 25.07 54.73 9.72
CA LEU A 5 24.27 53.58 9.31
C LEU A 5 25.07 52.75 8.32
N LEU A 6 24.81 51.43 8.27
CA LEU A 6 24.61 50.58 7.07
C LEU A 6 25.17 49.17 7.27
N GLY A 7 24.33 48.19 6.95
CA GLY A 7 24.73 46.79 6.84
C GLY A 7 23.55 45.84 6.67
N PHE A 8 22.69 46.05 5.67
CA PHE A 8 21.80 45.00 5.19
C PHE A 8 22.68 43.87 4.63
N THR A 9 22.64 42.69 5.23
CA THR A 9 23.10 41.45 4.59
C THR A 9 21.88 40.64 4.21
N ALA A 10 21.55 40.67 2.91
CA ALA A 10 20.64 39.73 2.31
C ALA A 10 21.34 38.36 2.27
N ALA A 11 20.92 37.44 3.13
CA ALA A 11 21.26 36.03 2.99
C ALA A 11 20.41 35.45 1.85
N ALA A 12 21.02 35.35 0.67
CA ALA A 12 20.41 34.67 -0.47
C ALA A 12 20.24 33.18 -0.14
N CYS A 13 18.99 32.72 -0.06
CA CYS A 13 18.65 31.30 -0.09
C CYS A 13 19.02 30.74 -1.47
N LEU A 14 20.18 30.12 -1.57
CA LEU A 14 20.57 29.27 -2.72
C LEU A 14 21.06 27.92 -2.18
N ALA A 15 20.10 27.10 -1.80
CA ALA A 15 20.28 25.66 -1.67
C ALA A 15 18.99 24.99 -2.14
N GLY A 16 18.69 25.10 -3.43
CA GLY A 16 17.82 24.12 -4.09
C GLY A 16 18.62 22.82 -4.23
N PRO A 17 18.04 21.64 -3.96
CA PRO A 17 18.77 20.40 -4.18
C PRO A 17 19.06 20.25 -5.67
N ALA A 18 20.35 20.26 -6.00
CA ALA A 18 20.85 19.80 -7.28
C ALA A 18 20.69 18.28 -7.37
N ALA A 19 20.54 17.80 -8.61
CA ALA A 19 20.51 16.41 -9.05
C ALA A 19 19.15 15.70 -8.96
N VAL A 20 18.49 15.64 -10.13
CA VAL A 20 17.77 14.43 -10.55
C VAL A 20 18.80 13.30 -10.48
N ALA A 21 18.70 12.44 -9.46
CA ALA A 21 19.52 11.25 -9.37
C ALA A 21 19.17 10.32 -10.54
N ASP A 22 20.18 9.87 -11.26
CA ASP A 22 20.07 8.78 -12.23
C ASP A 22 19.88 7.48 -11.44
N ALA A 23 18.69 6.88 -11.53
CA ALA A 23 18.30 5.69 -10.77
C ALA A 23 19.09 4.42 -11.14
N THR A 24 20.14 4.53 -11.95
CA THR A 24 20.95 3.39 -12.43
C THR A 24 22.35 3.30 -11.82
N THR A 25 22.81 4.28 -11.04
CA THR A 25 24.14 4.23 -10.41
C THR A 25 24.07 3.66 -8.99
N THR A 26 24.18 2.33 -8.90
CA THR A 26 24.04 1.55 -7.66
C THR A 26 25.14 1.85 -6.63
N GLY A 27 24.79 2.37 -5.46
CA GLY A 27 25.68 2.59 -4.31
C GLY A 27 24.95 2.61 -2.96
N ALA A 28 25.70 2.66 -1.84
CA ALA A 28 25.15 2.66 -0.46
C ALA A 28 24.19 3.83 -0.16
N GLU A 29 24.23 4.88 -0.97
CA GLU A 29 23.30 6.02 -0.94
C GLU A 29 21.89 5.63 -1.41
N ASP A 30 21.76 4.61 -2.27
CA ASP A 30 20.46 4.07 -2.71
C ASP A 30 19.73 3.35 -1.59
N ALA A 31 20.46 2.70 -0.66
CA ALA A 31 19.83 2.06 0.48
C ALA A 31 19.18 3.09 1.40
N ALA A 32 19.81 4.26 1.57
CA ALA A 32 19.27 5.37 2.35
C ALA A 32 18.09 6.05 1.63
N ALA A 33 18.17 6.22 0.31
CA ALA A 33 17.07 6.75 -0.49
C ALA A 33 15.87 5.79 -0.54
N LEU A 34 16.08 4.49 -0.78
CA LEU A 34 15.05 3.45 -0.67
C LEU A 34 14.48 3.40 0.76
N ALA A 35 15.31 3.54 1.79
CA ALA A 35 14.83 3.56 3.16
C ALA A 35 13.92 4.76 3.44
N LEU A 36 14.21 5.95 2.89
CA LEU A 36 13.33 7.11 2.98
C LEU A 36 11.99 6.89 2.24
N VAL A 37 12.01 6.23 1.08
CA VAL A 37 10.80 5.88 0.32
C VAL A 37 9.97 4.81 1.04
N ALA A 38 10.62 3.79 1.59
CA ALA A 38 9.97 2.68 2.28
C ALA A 38 9.52 3.04 3.72
N SER A 39 10.07 4.10 4.31
CA SER A 39 9.74 4.58 5.65
C SER A 39 9.66 6.11 5.69
N PRO A 40 8.62 6.70 5.04
CA PRO A 40 8.46 8.14 5.01
C PRO A 40 8.25 8.68 6.43
N GLN A 41 9.09 9.64 6.82
CA GLN A 41 9.14 10.16 8.19
C GLN A 41 7.86 10.90 8.62
N VAL A 42 7.02 11.31 7.64
CA VAL A 42 5.85 12.18 7.86
C VAL A 42 4.52 11.43 7.74
N CYS A 43 4.44 10.39 6.90
CA CYS A 43 3.18 9.71 6.57
C CYS A 43 3.00 8.35 7.28
N GLY A 44 3.87 8.01 8.23
CA GLY A 44 3.90 6.69 8.85
C GLY A 44 4.53 5.63 7.92
N LYS A 45 4.86 4.46 8.48
CA LYS A 45 5.37 3.35 7.65
C LYS A 45 4.24 2.83 6.76
N VAL A 46 4.52 2.65 5.48
CA VAL A 46 3.64 1.87 4.60
C VAL A 46 3.60 0.45 5.16
N GLY A 47 2.42 0.02 5.59
CA GLY A 47 2.23 -1.31 6.18
C GLY A 47 2.38 -2.41 5.14
N SER A 48 2.83 -3.59 5.57
CA SER A 48 2.83 -4.77 4.70
C SER A 48 1.41 -5.29 4.49
N ALA A 49 1.11 -5.81 3.30
CA ALA A 49 -0.10 -6.60 3.04
C ALA A 49 -0.15 -7.89 3.88
N LEU A 50 1.00 -8.30 4.44
CA LEU A 50 1.11 -9.40 5.40
C LEU A 50 0.80 -8.99 6.84
N SER A 51 0.53 -7.72 7.13
CA SER A 51 0.17 -7.30 8.49
C SER A 51 -1.07 -8.04 9.00
N ASP A 52 -1.01 -8.49 10.24
CA ASP A 52 -2.06 -9.25 10.92
C ASP A 52 -3.18 -8.37 11.49
N ASP A 53 -3.48 -7.24 10.84
CA ASP A 53 -4.52 -6.34 11.32
C ASP A 53 -5.88 -7.05 11.31
N PRO A 54 -6.57 -7.12 12.47
CA PRO A 54 -7.69 -8.03 12.67
C PRO A 54 -8.84 -7.69 11.72
N VAL A 55 -9.38 -8.69 11.02
CA VAL A 55 -10.54 -8.51 10.11
C VAL A 55 -11.85 -8.17 10.85
N SER A 56 -11.87 -8.31 12.17
CA SER A 56 -13.02 -7.94 13.00
C SER A 56 -13.22 -6.42 13.10
N SER A 57 -12.16 -5.63 13.01
CA SER A 57 -12.22 -4.16 13.06
C SER A 57 -12.43 -3.50 11.70
N MET A 58 -12.43 -4.27 10.61
CA MET A 58 -12.55 -3.73 9.26
C MET A 58 -13.95 -3.15 9.03
N VAL A 59 -13.99 -1.98 8.39
CA VAL A 59 -15.22 -1.33 7.94
C VAL A 59 -15.21 -1.18 6.43
N MET A 60 -16.38 -1.31 5.80
CA MET A 60 -16.52 -1.10 4.37
C MET A 60 -16.59 0.40 4.08
N ALA A 61 -15.46 0.98 3.70
CA ALA A 61 -15.39 2.41 3.40
C ALA A 61 -16.00 2.71 2.01
N PRO A 62 -16.82 3.78 1.88
CA PRO A 62 -17.34 4.23 0.59
C PRO A 62 -16.26 4.95 -0.24
N GLY A 63 -16.56 5.25 -1.51
CA GLY A 63 -15.70 6.08 -2.37
C GLY A 63 -14.82 5.32 -3.36
N PHE A 64 -14.75 3.99 -3.28
CA PHE A 64 -13.97 3.14 -4.19
C PHE A 64 -14.79 2.61 -5.40
N GLY A 65 -15.84 3.33 -5.79
CA GLY A 65 -16.75 2.94 -6.86
C GLY A 65 -17.87 1.97 -6.44
N VAL A 66 -18.69 1.57 -7.42
CA VAL A 66 -19.91 0.76 -7.22
C VAL A 66 -19.88 -0.57 -7.97
N GLU A 67 -18.77 -0.88 -8.63
CA GLU A 67 -18.64 -2.07 -9.47
C GLU A 67 -18.83 -3.36 -8.69
N THR A 68 -19.51 -4.33 -9.28
CA THR A 68 -19.78 -5.63 -8.66
C THR A 68 -19.40 -6.75 -9.58
N TRP A 69 -18.83 -7.81 -9.02
CA TRP A 69 -18.55 -9.06 -9.74
C TRP A 69 -19.22 -10.20 -8.97
N THR A 70 -20.29 -10.74 -9.58
CA THR A 70 -21.02 -11.88 -9.00
C THR A 70 -20.15 -13.13 -8.97
N VAL A 71 -20.07 -13.74 -7.79
CA VAL A 71 -19.38 -15.01 -7.53
C VAL A 71 -20.30 -15.92 -6.72
N ASP A 72 -19.97 -17.21 -6.65
CA ASP A 72 -20.67 -18.14 -5.75
C ASP A 72 -20.23 -17.87 -4.31
N ALA A 73 -21.08 -17.14 -3.57
CA ALA A 73 -20.82 -16.73 -2.20
C ALA A 73 -22.12 -16.33 -1.47
N THR A 74 -22.12 -16.38 -0.15
CA THR A 74 -23.17 -15.77 0.67
C THR A 74 -23.29 -14.26 0.38
N PRO A 75 -24.47 -13.63 0.57
CA PRO A 75 -24.64 -12.20 0.29
C PRO A 75 -23.66 -11.29 1.05
N GLN A 76 -23.29 -11.67 2.29
CA GLN A 76 -22.33 -10.92 3.09
C GLN A 76 -20.90 -11.08 2.56
N ALA A 77 -20.50 -12.30 2.21
CA ALA A 77 -19.19 -12.54 1.60
C ALA A 77 -19.07 -11.86 0.23
N GLN A 78 -20.12 -11.90 -0.59
CA GLN A 78 -20.20 -11.19 -1.88
C GLN A 78 -19.95 -9.68 -1.74
N ALA A 79 -20.51 -9.05 -0.69
CA ALA A 79 -20.29 -7.63 -0.43
C ALA A 79 -18.81 -7.33 -0.11
N TRP A 80 -18.17 -8.15 0.73
CA TRP A 80 -16.76 -8.01 1.07
C TRP A 80 -15.82 -8.35 -0.09
N PHE A 81 -16.17 -9.35 -0.91
CA PHE A 81 -15.46 -9.68 -2.15
C PHE A 81 -15.46 -8.48 -3.11
N ASN A 82 -16.63 -7.89 -3.37
CA ASN A 82 -16.75 -6.69 -4.19
C ASN A 82 -15.92 -5.53 -3.63
N HIS A 83 -15.93 -5.34 -2.30
CA HIS A 83 -15.12 -4.31 -1.67
C HIS A 83 -13.61 -4.57 -1.85
N GLY A 84 -13.15 -5.81 -1.69
CA GLY A 84 -11.75 -6.20 -1.91
C GLY A 84 -11.29 -5.93 -3.35
N VAL A 85 -12.13 -6.22 -4.35
CA VAL A 85 -11.86 -5.92 -5.76
C VAL A 85 -11.73 -4.40 -5.98
N ARG A 86 -12.66 -3.61 -5.44
CA ARG A 86 -12.64 -2.14 -5.55
C ARG A 86 -11.38 -1.55 -4.93
N LEU A 87 -11.00 -2.00 -3.74
CA LEU A 87 -9.75 -1.59 -3.08
C LEU A 87 -8.52 -1.96 -3.92
N ARG A 88 -8.53 -3.16 -4.52
CA ARG A 88 -7.43 -3.61 -5.39
C ARG A 88 -7.27 -2.71 -6.61
N TRP A 89 -8.36 -2.31 -7.25
CA TRP A 89 -8.34 -1.37 -8.38
C TRP A 89 -8.01 0.07 -7.96
N ALA A 90 -8.29 0.44 -6.71
CA ALA A 90 -7.89 1.72 -6.12
C ALA A 90 -6.44 1.74 -5.61
N PHE A 91 -5.66 0.67 -5.88
CA PHE A 91 -4.27 0.50 -5.41
C PHE A 91 -4.09 0.41 -3.89
N GLU A 92 -5.18 0.16 -3.15
CA GLU A 92 -5.12 -0.11 -1.72
C GLU A 92 -4.95 -1.62 -1.48
N HIS A 93 -3.70 -2.07 -1.51
CA HIS A 93 -3.37 -3.49 -1.50
C HIS A 93 -3.55 -4.16 -0.15
N LYS A 94 -3.19 -3.47 0.93
CA LYS A 94 -3.26 -4.04 2.28
C LYS A 94 -4.71 -4.24 2.70
N GLU A 95 -5.57 -3.23 2.51
CA GLU A 95 -6.98 -3.39 2.87
C GLU A 95 -7.69 -4.34 1.89
N SER A 96 -7.27 -4.44 0.63
CA SER A 96 -7.81 -5.44 -0.29
C SER A 96 -7.61 -6.87 0.24
N VAL A 97 -6.41 -7.21 0.73
CA VAL A 97 -6.15 -8.51 1.37
C VAL A 97 -7.07 -8.73 2.58
N ARG A 98 -7.22 -7.72 3.45
CA ARG A 98 -8.11 -7.80 4.63
C ARG A 98 -9.57 -8.01 4.24
N ALA A 99 -10.05 -7.35 3.18
CA ALA A 99 -11.42 -7.50 2.69
C ALA A 99 -11.69 -8.91 2.16
N PHE A 100 -10.77 -9.48 1.38
CA PHE A 100 -10.90 -10.85 0.91
C PHE A 100 -10.81 -11.89 2.05
N ARG A 101 -9.91 -11.68 3.03
CA ARG A 101 -9.88 -12.49 4.27
C ARG A 101 -11.21 -12.44 5.01
N LYS A 102 -11.82 -11.26 5.11
CA LYS A 102 -13.14 -11.08 5.73
C LYS A 102 -14.23 -11.82 4.94
N ALA A 103 -14.22 -11.73 3.61
CA ALA A 103 -15.15 -12.45 2.75
C ALA A 103 -15.03 -13.97 2.96
N ARG A 104 -13.81 -14.52 2.94
CA ARG A 104 -13.54 -15.95 3.19
C ARG A 104 -13.92 -16.38 4.61
N ALA A 105 -13.77 -15.51 5.61
CA ALA A 105 -14.19 -15.82 6.97
C ALA A 105 -15.72 -15.88 7.13
N LEU A 106 -16.46 -15.12 6.32
CA LEU A 106 -17.92 -15.13 6.28
C LEU A 106 -18.46 -16.31 5.45
N ASP A 107 -17.71 -16.72 4.45
CA ASP A 107 -18.05 -17.85 3.58
C ASP A 107 -16.78 -18.67 3.24
N PRO A 108 -16.49 -19.71 4.03
CA PRO A 108 -15.33 -20.57 3.80
C PRO A 108 -15.36 -21.35 2.49
N ASP A 109 -16.54 -21.55 1.88
CA ASP A 109 -16.71 -22.29 0.63
C ASP A 109 -16.57 -21.38 -0.61
N CYS A 110 -16.51 -20.05 -0.41
CA CYS A 110 -16.29 -19.07 -1.48
C CYS A 110 -14.87 -19.18 -2.07
N GLY A 111 -14.70 -20.01 -3.09
CA GLY A 111 -13.41 -20.18 -3.79
C GLY A 111 -12.86 -18.88 -4.38
N MET A 112 -13.73 -17.98 -4.85
CA MET A 112 -13.32 -16.66 -5.36
C MET A 112 -12.81 -15.74 -4.26
N CYS A 113 -13.29 -15.87 -3.02
CA CYS A 113 -12.81 -15.10 -1.88
C CYS A 113 -11.37 -15.51 -1.51
N ALA A 114 -11.09 -16.82 -1.51
CA ALA A 114 -9.74 -17.36 -1.34
C ALA A 114 -8.79 -16.94 -2.48
N TRP A 115 -9.25 -17.04 -3.73
CA TRP A 115 -8.50 -16.55 -4.90
C TRP A 115 -8.20 -15.05 -4.82
N GLY A 116 -9.18 -14.24 -4.39
CA GLY A 116 -9.03 -12.79 -4.26
C GLY A 116 -7.96 -12.41 -3.24
N GLU A 117 -7.91 -13.10 -2.10
CA GLU A 117 -6.87 -12.89 -1.10
C GLU A 117 -5.47 -13.21 -1.66
N ALA A 118 -5.32 -14.34 -2.35
CA ALA A 118 -4.06 -14.73 -2.98
C ALA A 118 -3.63 -13.71 -4.05
N TRP A 119 -4.57 -13.24 -4.87
CA TRP A 119 -4.32 -12.21 -5.89
C TRP A 119 -3.89 -10.87 -5.29
N ALA A 120 -4.47 -10.48 -4.17
CA ALA A 120 -4.11 -9.23 -3.48
C ALA A 120 -2.76 -9.32 -2.76
N LEU A 121 -2.37 -10.51 -2.28
CA LEU A 121 -1.04 -10.80 -1.72
C LEU A 121 0.07 -10.89 -2.76
N GLY A 122 -0.29 -11.21 -4.01
CA GLY A 122 0.67 -11.46 -5.08
C GLY A 122 1.38 -10.21 -5.62
N PRO A 123 2.37 -10.43 -6.51
CA PRO A 123 3.08 -9.40 -7.25
C PRO A 123 2.19 -8.29 -7.79
N ASN A 124 2.64 -7.05 -7.67
CA ASN A 124 1.98 -5.92 -8.33
C ASN A 124 3.00 -4.96 -8.94
N LEU A 125 2.56 -4.24 -9.98
CA LEU A 125 3.42 -3.33 -10.77
C LEU A 125 3.95 -2.15 -9.94
N ASN A 126 3.22 -1.74 -8.90
CA ASN A 126 3.57 -0.61 -8.04
C ASN A 126 4.52 -1.01 -6.88
N GLY A 127 4.90 -2.29 -6.79
CA GLY A 127 5.84 -2.81 -5.81
C GLY A 127 5.19 -3.63 -4.68
N GLY A 128 5.93 -4.61 -4.16
CA GLY A 128 5.47 -5.55 -3.13
C GLY A 128 4.86 -6.84 -3.69
N GLY A 129 4.72 -7.85 -2.84
CA GLY A 129 4.15 -9.16 -3.21
C GLY A 129 5.09 -10.10 -3.97
N ASN A 130 6.30 -9.65 -4.30
CA ASN A 130 7.33 -10.41 -5.03
C ASN A 130 8.29 -11.20 -4.12
N ASP A 131 8.25 -10.96 -2.81
CA ASP A 131 9.09 -11.66 -1.84
C ASP A 131 8.55 -13.06 -1.54
N ASP A 132 9.45 -13.96 -1.14
CA ASP A 132 9.11 -15.36 -0.85
C ASP A 132 8.02 -15.52 0.21
N GLU A 133 7.94 -14.60 1.18
CA GLU A 133 6.95 -14.66 2.24
C GLU A 133 5.55 -14.38 1.70
N SER A 134 5.41 -13.31 0.92
CA SER A 134 4.18 -12.96 0.21
C SER A 134 3.73 -14.07 -0.73
N LEU A 135 4.63 -14.64 -1.52
CA LEU A 135 4.32 -15.74 -2.43
C LEU A 135 3.85 -17.00 -1.68
N ARG A 136 4.52 -17.36 -0.59
CA ARG A 136 4.09 -18.47 0.27
C ARG A 136 2.73 -18.19 0.92
N ALA A 137 2.47 -16.96 1.35
CA ALA A 137 1.18 -16.57 1.91
C ALA A 137 0.05 -16.65 0.88
N ALA A 138 0.28 -16.15 -0.34
CA ALA A 138 -0.67 -16.23 -1.45
C ALA A 138 -0.98 -17.70 -1.80
N LEU A 139 0.03 -18.56 -1.88
CA LEU A 139 -0.15 -19.99 -2.13
C LEU A 139 -0.93 -20.70 -1.02
N ARG A 140 -0.76 -20.30 0.25
CA ARG A 140 -1.58 -20.82 1.35
C ARG A 140 -3.02 -20.33 1.27
N ALA A 141 -3.24 -19.08 0.85
CA ALA A 141 -4.57 -18.50 0.76
C ALA A 141 -5.41 -19.11 -0.37
N ALA A 142 -4.78 -19.58 -1.44
CA ALA A 142 -5.42 -20.17 -2.62
C ALA A 142 -5.76 -21.67 -2.49
N ARG A 143 -5.45 -22.31 -1.36
CA ARG A 143 -5.68 -23.73 -1.08
C ARG A 143 -6.81 -23.89 -0.08
#